data_AF-A0A6B2CQG6-F1
#
_entry.id   AF-A0A6B2CQG6-F1
#
_cell.length_a   1.000
_cell.length_b   1.000
_cell.length_c   1.000
_cell.angle_alpha   90.00
_cell.angle_beta   90.00
_cell.angle_gamma   90.00
#
_symmetry.space_group_name_H-M   'P 1'
#
loop_
_entity.id
_entity.type
_entity.pdbx_description
1 polymer ?
#
loop_
_entity_poly.entity_id
_entity_poly.type
_entity_poly.pdbx_seq_one_letter_code
_entity_poly.pdbx_strand_id
1 'polypeptide(L)'
;MSTAVANCHLNSLRGSNYKVAPVAYQIEQGTAVGLRAKDGVVLATDKRMAYGSFVMSRNAKKVFLLNNRVGIAMSGLYADVGAIVRFLSAESKYYELT
;
A
#
# COMPACT_ATOMS: atom_id res chain seq x y z
N MET A 1 -3.53 -10.27 27.11
CA MET A 1 -4.59 -11.24 26.82
C MET A 1 -5.92 -10.51 26.68
N SER A 2 -6.27 -10.09 25.46
CA SER A 2 -7.64 -9.99 24.94
C SER A 2 -7.53 -9.53 23.49
N THR A 3 -7.92 -10.43 22.61
CA THR A 3 -7.79 -10.42 21.16
C THR A 3 -8.93 -9.67 20.50
N ALA A 4 -8.64 -8.64 19.71
CA ALA A 4 -9.54 -8.16 18.66
C ALA A 4 -9.11 -8.77 17.31
N VAL A 5 -9.20 -10.09 17.21
CA VAL A 5 -9.24 -10.76 15.90
C VAL A 5 -10.70 -10.73 15.48
N ALA A 6 -11.14 -9.60 14.94
CA ALA A 6 -12.41 -9.53 14.24
C ALA A 6 -12.20 -10.25 12.90
N ASN A 7 -12.71 -11.48 12.85
CA ASN A 7 -12.88 -12.32 11.68
C ASN A 7 -13.31 -11.51 10.44
N CYS A 8 -12.34 -11.20 9.59
CA CYS A 8 -12.57 -10.83 8.19
C CYS A 8 -12.38 -12.07 7.31
N HIS A 9 -13.07 -13.17 7.62
CA HIS A 9 -13.15 -14.29 6.69
C HIS A 9 -14.54 -14.95 6.69
N LEU A 10 -15.17 -14.87 5.51
CA LEU A 10 -16.07 -15.85 4.89
C LEU A 10 -17.36 -16.22 5.62
N ASN A 11 -18.39 -15.38 5.52
CA ASN A 11 -19.77 -15.88 5.59
C ASN A 11 -20.77 -15.17 4.65
N SER A 12 -20.32 -14.63 3.50
CA SER A 12 -21.22 -14.01 2.51
C SER A 12 -21.38 -14.81 1.20
N LEU A 13 -20.94 -16.07 1.15
CA LEU A 13 -21.13 -16.95 -0.02
C LEU A 13 -22.58 -17.49 -0.17
N ARG A 14 -23.60 -16.65 0.06
CA ARG A 14 -24.97 -16.91 -0.40
C ARG A 14 -25.66 -15.63 -0.85
N GLY A 15 -25.48 -15.33 -2.14
CA GLY A 15 -26.48 -14.61 -2.93
C GLY A 15 -26.30 -13.09 -3.05
N SER A 16 -25.99 -12.68 -4.28
CA SER A 16 -26.49 -11.45 -4.92
C SER A 16 -26.07 -10.09 -4.35
N ASN A 17 -25.21 -9.39 -5.12
CA ASN A 17 -25.14 -7.93 -5.24
C ASN A 17 -24.85 -7.09 -3.97
N TYR A 18 -23.62 -7.18 -3.45
CA TYR A 18 -23.10 -6.12 -2.57
C TYR A 18 -22.61 -4.96 -3.43
N LYS A 19 -23.46 -3.95 -3.63
CA LYS A 19 -22.97 -2.60 -3.96
C LYS A 19 -22.12 -2.16 -2.78
N VAL A 20 -20.79 -2.16 -2.94
CA VAL A 20 -19.91 -1.46 -2.01
C VAL A 20 -20.43 -0.03 -1.95
N ALA A 21 -20.93 0.39 -0.79
CA ALA A 21 -21.22 1.80 -0.59
C ALA A 21 -19.92 2.54 -0.93
N PRO A 22 -19.94 3.60 -1.75
CA PRO A 22 -18.77 4.43 -1.91
C PRO A 22 -18.51 5.04 -0.53
N VAL A 23 -17.67 4.38 0.26
CA VAL A 23 -16.96 5.03 1.34
C VAL A 23 -16.30 6.20 0.64
N ALA A 24 -16.75 7.41 0.93
CA ALA A 24 -16.20 8.64 0.40
C ALA A 24 -14.82 8.85 1.02
N TYR A 25 -13.93 7.88 0.80
CA TYR A 25 -12.53 8.05 0.99
C TYR A 25 -12.15 9.09 -0.06
N GLN A 26 -11.68 10.26 0.36
CA GLN A 26 -10.91 11.10 -0.56
C GLN A 26 -9.70 10.26 -0.95
N ILE A 27 -9.84 9.53 -2.06
CA ILE A 27 -8.78 8.67 -2.56
C ILE A 27 -7.65 9.62 -2.86
N GLU A 28 -6.58 9.56 -2.07
CA GLU A 28 -5.33 10.18 -2.45
C GLU A 28 -4.97 9.57 -3.80
N GLN A 29 -5.21 10.35 -4.85
CA GLN A 29 -4.88 9.95 -6.19
C GLN A 29 -3.36 10.00 -6.29
N GLY A 30 -2.76 8.81 -6.25
CA GLY A 30 -1.37 8.60 -6.58
C GLY A 30 -1.27 7.96 -7.96
N THR A 31 -0.07 7.98 -8.52
CA THR A 31 0.27 7.13 -9.66
C THR A 31 1.62 6.52 -9.37
N ALA A 32 1.66 5.20 -9.39
CA ALA A 32 2.88 4.42 -9.26
C ALA A 32 3.13 3.71 -10.58
N VAL A 33 4.38 3.73 -11.02
CA VAL A 33 4.84 3.01 -12.22
C VAL A 33 6.10 2.22 -11.89
N GLY A 34 6.22 1.04 -12.51
CA GLY A 34 7.40 0.20 -12.43
C GLY A 34 7.86 -0.15 -13.84
N LEU A 35 9.16 -0.04 -14.11
CA LEU A 35 9.77 -0.43 -15.36
C LEU A 35 10.85 -1.48 -15.12
N ARG A 36 10.70 -2.62 -15.77
CA ARG A 36 11.72 -3.68 -15.80
C ARG A 36 12.71 -3.38 -16.93
N ALA A 37 13.98 -3.28 -16.59
CA ALA A 37 15.10 -3.27 -17.52
C ALA A 37 15.82 -4.63 -17.52
N LYS A 38 16.82 -4.80 -18.40
CA LYS A 38 17.62 -6.03 -18.49
C LYS A 38 18.34 -6.34 -17.17
N ASP A 39 18.92 -5.32 -16.56
CA ASP A 39 19.82 -5.45 -15.40
C ASP A 39 19.20 -4.93 -14.10
N GLY A 40 17.91 -4.56 -14.09
CA GLY A 40 17.28 -4.01 -12.91
C GLY A 40 15.83 -3.57 -13.09
N VAL A 41 15.29 -2.94 -12.05
CA VAL A 41 13.92 -2.42 -12.03
C VAL A 41 13.94 -0.99 -11.50
N VAL A 42 13.14 -0.12 -12.11
CA VAL A 42 12.92 1.25 -11.66
C VAL A 42 11.50 1.37 -11.14
N LEU A 43 11.35 1.92 -9.94
CA LEU A 43 10.06 2.26 -9.35
C LEU A 43 9.95 3.78 -9.25
N ALA A 44 8.85 4.34 -9.72
CA ALA A 44 8.59 5.77 -9.64
C ALA A 44 7.15 6.03 -9.20
N THR A 45 6.96 7.13 -8.47
CA THR A 45 5.64 7.60 -8.05
C THR A 45 5.54 9.11 -8.21
N ASP A 46 4.32 9.61 -8.27
CA ASP A 46 4.07 11.02 -8.05
C ASP A 46 4.41 11.42 -6.60
N LYS A 47 5.05 12.57 -6.42
CA LYS A 47 5.46 13.06 -5.08
C LYS A 47 4.43 13.96 -4.42
N ARG A 48 3.32 14.25 -5.11
CA ARG A 48 2.30 15.19 -4.63
C ARG A 48 1.32 14.46 -3.72
N MET A 49 1.02 15.07 -2.59
CA MET A 49 0.03 14.60 -1.63
C MET A 49 -0.98 15.73 -1.46
N ALA A 50 -2.21 15.48 -1.86
CA ALA A 50 -3.25 16.50 -1.92
C ALA A 50 -4.59 15.95 -1.41
N TYR A 51 -5.27 16.75 -0.61
CA TYR A 51 -6.63 16.50 -0.12
C TYR A 51 -7.56 17.50 -0.80
N GLY A 52 -8.29 17.04 -1.81
CA GLY A 52 -9.05 17.92 -2.71
C GLY A 52 -8.15 18.97 -3.35
N SER A 53 -8.45 20.26 -3.12
CA SER A 53 -7.69 21.39 -3.68
C SER A 53 -6.45 21.78 -2.87
N PHE A 54 -6.23 21.19 -1.70
CA PHE A 54 -5.11 21.54 -0.82
C PHE A 54 -3.92 20.60 -1.02
N VAL A 55 -2.75 21.14 -1.35
CA VAL A 55 -1.49 20.38 -1.48
C VAL A 55 -0.79 20.35 -0.14
N MET A 56 -0.87 19.20 0.54
CA MET A 56 -0.24 19.01 1.85
C MET A 56 1.28 18.79 1.73
N SER A 57 1.73 18.09 0.69
CA SER A 57 3.16 17.91 0.42
C SER A 57 3.44 17.77 -1.07
N ARG A 58 4.60 18.29 -1.50
CA ARG A 58 5.13 18.11 -2.86
C ARG A 58 6.26 17.08 -2.94
N ASN A 59 6.70 16.56 -1.80
CA ASN A 59 7.80 15.62 -1.66
C ASN A 59 7.41 14.43 -0.79
N ALA A 60 6.18 13.93 -0.93
CA ALA A 60 5.76 12.71 -0.26
C ALA A 60 6.55 11.52 -0.81
N LYS A 61 7.10 10.70 0.11
CA LYS A 61 7.73 9.44 -0.25
C LYS A 61 6.66 8.36 -0.35
N LYS A 62 6.42 7.87 -1.57
CA LYS A 62 5.51 6.75 -1.84
C LYS A 62 6.25 5.51 -2.39
N VAL A 63 7.59 5.59 -2.46
CA VAL A 63 8.48 4.48 -2.76
C VAL A 63 9.28 4.15 -1.50
N PHE A 64 9.25 2.88 -1.09
CA PHE A 64 9.93 2.37 0.10
C PHE A 64 10.83 1.20 -0.30
N LEU A 65 12.05 1.19 0.21
CA LEU A 65 12.96 0.04 0.07
C LEU A 65 12.76 -0.85 1.29
N LEU A 66 12.47 -2.13 1.07
CA LEU A 66 12.30 -3.09 2.16
C LEU A 66 13.63 -3.70 2.59
N ASN A 67 14.51 -3.98 1.62
CA ASN A 67 15.86 -4.50 1.80
C ASN A 67 16.72 -4.11 0.57
N ASN A 68 17.90 -4.71 0.41
CA ASN A 68 18.82 -4.42 -0.69
C ASN A 68 18.35 -4.94 -2.07
N ARG A 69 17.25 -5.71 -2.14
CA ARG A 69 16.79 -6.38 -3.37
C ARG A 69 15.33 -6.09 -3.73
N VAL A 70 14.55 -5.57 -2.79
CA VAL A 70 13.09 -5.42 -2.90
C VAL A 70 12.72 -3.99 -2.52
N GLY A 71 11.96 -3.36 -3.43
CA GLY A 71 11.34 -2.06 -3.22
C GLY A 71 9.85 -2.12 -3.56
N ILE A 72 9.09 -1.20 -2.99
CA ILE A 72 7.64 -1.10 -3.17
C ILE A 72 7.28 0.33 -3.54
N ALA A 73 6.42 0.47 -4.54
CA ALA A 73 5.75 1.72 -4.87
C ALA A 73 4.25 1.54 -4.66
N MET A 74 3.62 2.47 -3.94
CA MET A 74 2.20 2.38 -3.59
C MET A 74 1.40 3.56 -4.14
N SER A 75 0.15 3.25 -4.53
CA SER A 75 -0.86 4.21 -4.96
C SER A 75 -2.20 3.80 -4.34
N GLY A 76 -2.74 4.63 -3.45
CA GLY A 76 -3.95 4.33 -2.67
C GLY A 76 -3.96 5.05 -1.32
N LEU A 77 -4.69 4.50 -0.35
CA LEU A 77 -4.77 4.99 1.03
C LEU A 77 -3.40 4.98 1.70
N TYR A 78 -2.80 6.16 1.90
CA TYR A 78 -1.47 6.29 2.49
C TYR A 78 -1.40 5.85 3.96
N ALA A 79 -2.52 5.90 4.70
CA ALA A 79 -2.52 5.53 6.11
C ALA A 79 -2.18 4.05 6.34
N ASP A 80 -2.51 3.17 5.40
CA ASP A 80 -2.28 1.72 5.52
C ASP A 80 -0.84 1.33 5.15
N VAL A 81 -0.17 2.16 4.34
CA VAL A 81 1.16 1.90 3.79
C VAL A 81 2.18 1.62 4.90
N GLY A 82 2.12 2.36 6.01
CA GLY A 82 3.03 2.17 7.13
C GLY A 82 2.92 0.78 7.78
N ALA A 83 1.71 0.25 7.91
CA ALA A 83 1.51 -1.11 8.42
C ALA A 83 2.06 -2.14 7.43
N ILE A 84 1.72 -2.01 6.15
CA ILE A 84 2.13 -2.96 5.11
C ILE A 84 3.66 -3.01 4.97
N VAL A 85 4.33 -1.85 4.93
CA VAL A 85 5.79 -1.77 4.85
C VAL A 85 6.43 -2.47 6.05
N ARG A 86 5.91 -2.26 7.27
CA ARG A 86 6.44 -2.93 8.48
C ARG A 86 6.29 -4.44 8.42
N PHE A 87 5.14 -4.95 8.01
CA PHE A 87 4.92 -6.39 7.87
C PHE A 87 5.85 -7.00 6.82
N LEU A 88 5.93 -6.39 5.64
CA LEU A 88 6.78 -6.90 4.56
C LEU A 88 8.27 -6.82 4.87
N SER A 89 8.72 -5.76 5.55
CA SER A 89 10.11 -5.68 6.02
C SER A 89 10.43 -6.74 7.05
N ALA A 90 9.52 -7.03 8.00
CA ALA A 90 9.73 -8.07 9.00
C ALA A 90 9.79 -9.46 8.34
N GLU A 91 8.86 -9.74 7.44
CA GLU A 91 8.77 -11.00 6.71
C GLU A 91 9.99 -11.21 5.81
N SER A 92 10.38 -10.18 5.03
CA SER A 92 11.57 -10.25 4.17
C SER A 92 12.84 -10.53 4.97
N LYS A 93 12.96 -9.96 6.17
CA LYS A 93 14.11 -10.22 7.05
C LYS A 93 14.08 -11.65 7.61
N TYR A 94 12.90 -12.19 7.89
CA TYR A 94 12.76 -13.58 8.33
C TYR A 94 13.22 -14.56 7.24
N TYR A 95 12.84 -14.31 5.98
CA TYR A 95 13.30 -15.10 4.83
C TYR A 95 14.80 -15.03 4.58
N GLU A 96 15.47 -13.93 4.93
CA GLU A 96 16.94 -13.80 4.78
C GLU A 96 17.74 -14.55 5.86
N LEU A 97 17.12 -14.83 7.01
CA LEU A 97 17.77 -15.50 8.14
C LEU A 97 17.68 -17.03 8.08
N THR A 98 16.75 -17.55 7.28
CA THR A 98 16.58 -18.99 7.06
C THR A 98 17.40 -19.42 5.86
#